data_AF-A0A960QH86-F1
#
_entry.id   AF-A0A960QH86-F1
#
_cell.length_a   1.000
_cell.length_b   1.000
_cell.length_c   1.000
_cell.angle_alpha   90.00
_cell.angle_beta   90.00
_cell.angle_gamma   90.00
#
_symmetry.space_group_name_H-M   'P 1'
#
loop_
_entity.id
_entity.type
_entity.pdbx_description
1 polymer ?
#
loop_
_entity_poly.entity_id
_entity_poly.type
_entity_poly.pdbx_seq_one_letter_code
_entity_poly.pdbx_strand_id
1 'polypeptide(L)'
;MNVGAAPLLVGAAPLLVEKGEPRAEIIIDENPSRTTRLAAAELQHYFEKISGAKLVIQTKPTPDVPLQIYVGQSSHTEKLGISAEGLEAGAYRIVSGDHWLVLIGDDSEFTPIPPFAQNNGDIPRAREEWQKIAGAPYGLPNAGLYKNRLRLPGDLGKPEGATTEKNETLEIWGLDERGSFNGVCGLLRRLGVRWYLPGELGEVVPTLNTIELPTIDETVRPDFPLRQFNFRFGTAGVDTSMWAMHLGTRQNEKLQIAHGLSNMTNNEAVFAAHPEWFALYGGKRDFKPGNSKCQLCYSNDELFRETVRYARAQLDQFQLESVSIMPPDGYT
;
A
#
# COMPACT_ATOMS: atom_id res chain seq x y z
N MET A 1 -36.55 54.02 18.41
CA MET A 1 -35.83 53.51 17.23
C MET A 1 -35.61 52.03 17.46
N ASN A 2 -36.30 51.20 16.68
CA ASN A 2 -36.30 49.74 16.80
C ASN A 2 -35.20 49.23 15.87
N VAL A 3 -34.08 48.75 16.42
CA VAL A 3 -33.02 48.12 15.62
C VAL A 3 -33.29 46.62 15.71
N GLY A 4 -34.08 46.12 14.77
CA GLY A 4 -34.31 44.69 14.64
C GLY A 4 -33.01 44.01 14.23
N ALA A 5 -32.49 43.15 15.11
CA ALA A 5 -31.47 42.19 14.72
C ALA A 5 -32.14 41.18 13.77
N ALA A 6 -31.76 41.22 12.49
CA ALA A 6 -32.12 40.17 11.56
C ALA A 6 -31.46 38.87 12.02
N PRO A 7 -32.18 37.74 12.06
CA PRO A 7 -31.55 36.46 12.33
C PRO A 7 -30.58 36.15 11.20
N LEU A 8 -29.33 35.84 11.54
CA LEU A 8 -28.41 35.18 10.61
C LEU A 8 -29.07 33.86 10.19
N LEU A 9 -29.56 33.81 8.95
CA LEU A 9 -29.94 32.57 8.29
C LEU A 9 -28.67 31.74 8.13
N VAL A 10 -28.42 30.84 9.08
CA VAL A 10 -27.49 29.73 8.87
C VAL A 10 -28.15 28.86 7.81
N GLY A 11 -27.68 28.92 6.57
CA GLY A 11 -28.10 28.00 5.52
C GLY A 11 -27.83 26.57 5.96
N ALA A 12 -28.74 25.64 5.65
CA ALA A 12 -28.53 24.21 5.93
C ALA A 12 -27.22 23.76 5.27
N ALA A 13 -26.44 22.94 5.98
CA ALA A 13 -25.19 22.41 5.46
C ALA A 13 -25.45 21.66 4.13
N PRO A 14 -24.59 21.84 3.10
CA PRO A 14 -24.68 21.04 1.88
C PRO A 14 -24.65 19.55 2.21
N LEU A 15 -25.44 18.74 1.51
CA LEU A 15 -25.58 17.31 1.79
C LEU A 15 -24.87 16.52 0.70
N LEU A 16 -23.94 15.65 1.06
CA LEU A 16 -23.32 14.67 0.15
C LEU A 16 -24.31 13.55 -0.20
N VAL A 17 -25.16 13.20 0.76
CA VAL A 17 -26.29 12.27 0.61
C VAL A 17 -27.49 12.88 1.33
N GLU A 18 -28.67 12.84 0.71
CA GLU A 18 -29.91 13.33 1.30
C GLU A 18 -30.99 12.25 1.20
N LYS A 19 -31.52 11.79 2.34
CA LYS A 19 -32.60 10.78 2.41
C LYS A 19 -32.33 9.50 1.61
N GLY A 20 -31.06 9.06 1.58
CA GLY A 20 -30.61 7.87 0.87
C GLY A 20 -30.29 8.09 -0.61
N GLU A 21 -30.43 9.33 -1.11
CA GLU A 21 -30.13 9.68 -2.49
C GLU A 21 -28.79 10.40 -2.61
N PRO A 22 -27.95 10.04 -3.61
CA PRO A 22 -26.66 10.68 -3.83
C PRO A 22 -26.87 12.13 -4.29
N ARG A 23 -26.18 13.06 -3.63
CA ARG A 23 -26.14 14.49 -4.02
C ARG A 23 -24.73 14.91 -4.45
N ALA A 24 -23.77 13.99 -4.37
CA ALA A 24 -22.40 14.18 -4.78
C ALA A 24 -21.95 13.08 -5.75
N GLU A 25 -20.83 13.32 -6.40
CA GLU A 25 -20.06 12.33 -7.17
C GLU A 25 -18.61 12.30 -6.71
N ILE A 26 -17.93 11.19 -6.96
CA ILE A 26 -16.51 11.01 -6.66
C ILE A 26 -15.72 11.36 -7.93
N ILE A 27 -14.79 12.29 -7.83
CA ILE A 27 -13.91 12.69 -8.92
C ILE A 27 -12.49 12.21 -8.65
N ILE A 28 -11.94 11.44 -9.59
CA ILE A 28 -10.54 11.04 -9.63
C ILE A 28 -9.85 11.61 -10.87
N ASP A 29 -8.53 11.55 -10.94
CA ASP A 29 -7.80 11.96 -12.14
C ASP A 29 -8.17 11.13 -13.38
N GLU A 30 -7.85 11.61 -14.59
CA GLU A 30 -8.01 10.82 -15.82
C GLU A 30 -7.10 9.58 -15.82
N ASN A 31 -5.91 9.69 -15.22
CA ASN A 31 -4.95 8.60 -15.05
C ASN A 31 -4.63 8.41 -13.55
N PRO A 32 -5.62 7.96 -12.75
CA PRO A 32 -5.45 7.86 -11.30
C PRO A 32 -4.46 6.75 -10.96
N SER A 33 -3.71 6.92 -9.87
CA SER A 33 -2.89 5.83 -9.33
C SER A 33 -3.78 4.65 -8.93
N ARG A 34 -3.20 3.46 -8.85
CA ARG A 34 -3.94 2.28 -8.41
C ARG A 34 -4.53 2.41 -7.00
N THR A 35 -3.86 3.13 -6.09
CA THR A 35 -4.34 3.34 -4.72
C THR A 35 -5.39 4.45 -4.66
N THR A 36 -5.36 5.44 -5.56
CA THR A 36 -6.46 6.39 -5.75
C THR A 36 -7.73 5.68 -6.25
N ARG A 37 -7.62 4.76 -7.22
CA ARG A 37 -8.76 3.94 -7.68
C ARG A 37 -9.35 3.12 -6.53
N LEU A 38 -8.49 2.47 -5.74
CA LEU A 38 -8.93 1.73 -4.56
C LEU A 38 -9.64 2.64 -3.55
N ALA A 39 -9.10 3.84 -3.29
CA ALA A 39 -9.70 4.81 -2.37
C ALA A 39 -11.09 5.28 -2.83
N ALA A 40 -11.27 5.53 -4.13
CA ALA A 40 -12.57 5.90 -4.70
C ALA A 40 -13.60 4.76 -4.57
N ALA A 41 -13.18 3.52 -4.84
CA ALA A 41 -14.02 2.35 -4.64
C ALA A 41 -14.42 2.17 -3.18
N GLU A 42 -13.47 2.38 -2.27
CA GLU A 42 -13.69 2.28 -0.83
C GLU A 42 -14.72 3.32 -0.35
N LEU A 43 -14.57 4.56 -0.79
CA LEU A 43 -15.49 5.65 -0.48
C LEU A 43 -16.90 5.33 -1.00
N GLN A 44 -17.03 4.92 -2.27
CA GLN A 44 -18.30 4.53 -2.88
C GLN A 44 -18.97 3.40 -2.09
N HIS A 45 -18.21 2.34 -1.78
CA HIS A 45 -18.71 1.17 -1.06
C HIS A 45 -19.26 1.55 0.31
N TYR A 46 -18.51 2.33 1.10
CA TYR A 46 -18.95 2.71 2.43
C TYR A 46 -20.07 3.75 2.44
N PHE A 47 -20.12 4.66 1.48
CA PHE A 47 -21.27 5.56 1.35
C PHE A 47 -22.55 4.77 1.06
N GLU A 48 -22.50 3.82 0.13
CA GLU A 48 -23.62 2.93 -0.15
C GLU A 48 -24.02 2.10 1.08
N LYS A 49 -23.03 1.58 1.81
CA LYS A 49 -23.26 0.75 3.01
C LYS A 49 -23.82 1.55 4.20
N ILE A 50 -23.46 2.83 4.34
CA ILE A 50 -23.93 3.72 5.40
C ILE A 50 -25.35 4.24 5.12
N SER A 51 -25.61 4.66 3.87
CA SER A 51 -26.81 5.44 3.53
C SER A 51 -27.75 4.83 2.52
N GLY A 52 -27.31 3.78 1.82
CA GLY A 52 -27.97 3.23 0.63
C GLY A 52 -27.65 3.98 -0.66
N ALA A 53 -26.96 5.13 -0.59
CA ALA A 53 -26.65 5.94 -1.76
C ALA A 53 -25.32 5.52 -2.40
N LYS A 54 -25.37 5.06 -3.65
CA LYS A 54 -24.16 4.79 -4.43
C LYS A 54 -23.73 6.04 -5.19
N LEU A 55 -22.61 6.65 -4.78
CA LEU A 55 -22.03 7.78 -5.51
C LEU A 55 -21.39 7.30 -6.82
N VAL A 56 -21.58 8.02 -7.90
CA VAL A 56 -20.91 7.72 -9.19
C VAL A 56 -19.44 8.14 -9.11
N ILE A 57 -18.54 7.35 -9.70
CA ILE A 57 -17.13 7.72 -9.89
C ILE A 57 -16.98 8.30 -11.30
N GLN A 58 -16.36 9.47 -11.42
CA GLN A 58 -16.10 10.17 -12.69
C GLN A 58 -14.68 10.74 -12.71
N THR A 59 -14.23 11.19 -13.88
CA THR A 59 -12.95 11.92 -14.03
C THR A 59 -13.15 13.44 -14.15
N LYS A 60 -14.38 13.88 -14.37
CA LYS A 60 -14.77 15.28 -14.54
C LYS A 60 -16.11 15.53 -13.86
N PRO A 61 -16.32 16.72 -13.27
CA PRO A 61 -17.61 17.08 -12.72
C PRO A 61 -18.74 17.01 -13.76
N THR A 62 -19.85 16.41 -13.38
CA THR A 62 -21.08 16.35 -14.17
C THR A 62 -21.89 17.64 -13.94
N PRO A 63 -22.37 18.35 -14.99
CA PRO A 63 -23.03 19.67 -14.83
C PRO A 63 -24.19 19.73 -13.84
N ASP A 64 -24.93 18.63 -13.66
CA ASP A 64 -26.13 18.57 -12.82
C ASP A 64 -25.88 17.98 -11.41
N VAL A 65 -24.64 17.59 -11.09
CA VAL A 65 -24.28 17.08 -9.77
C VAL A 65 -23.77 18.23 -8.90
N PRO A 66 -24.45 18.59 -7.80
CA PRO A 66 -24.18 19.83 -7.07
C PRO A 66 -22.92 19.78 -6.19
N LEU A 67 -22.40 18.59 -5.86
CA LEU A 67 -21.23 18.44 -5.01
C LEU A 67 -20.21 17.47 -5.59
N GLN A 68 -18.92 17.77 -5.41
CA GLN A 68 -17.81 16.94 -5.87
C GLN A 68 -16.96 16.48 -4.68
N ILE A 69 -16.66 15.18 -4.63
CA ILE A 69 -15.66 14.62 -3.72
C ILE A 69 -14.43 14.22 -4.53
N TYR A 70 -13.38 15.03 -4.49
CA TYR A 70 -12.11 14.74 -5.14
C TYR A 70 -11.29 13.76 -4.30
N VAL A 71 -10.85 12.66 -4.91
CA VAL A 71 -10.00 11.65 -4.27
C VAL A 71 -8.67 11.58 -5.04
N GLY A 72 -7.57 11.85 -4.34
CA GLY A 72 -6.24 11.89 -4.96
C GLY A 72 -5.86 13.23 -5.58
N GLN A 73 -4.57 13.37 -5.87
CA GLN A 73 -4.02 14.48 -6.65
C GLN A 73 -4.58 14.44 -8.07
N SER A 74 -5.05 15.58 -8.57
CA SER A 74 -5.51 15.74 -9.96
C SER A 74 -5.43 17.20 -10.41
N SER A 75 -5.65 17.43 -11.71
CA SER A 75 -5.79 18.79 -12.25
C SER A 75 -6.93 19.60 -11.61
N HIS A 76 -7.90 18.94 -10.96
CA HIS A 76 -8.99 19.61 -10.24
C HIS A 76 -8.53 20.12 -8.88
N THR A 77 -7.80 19.31 -8.11
CA THR A 77 -7.29 19.71 -6.79
C THR A 77 -6.25 20.82 -6.92
N GLU A 78 -5.44 20.80 -8.00
CA GLU A 78 -4.48 21.86 -8.32
C GLU A 78 -5.14 23.21 -8.56
N LYS A 79 -6.28 23.25 -9.26
CA LYS A 79 -7.06 24.48 -9.47
C LYS A 79 -7.61 25.06 -8.16
N LEU A 80 -7.82 24.20 -7.16
CA LEU A 80 -8.21 24.59 -5.81
C LEU A 80 -7.01 24.98 -4.93
N GLY A 81 -5.78 24.88 -5.44
CA GLY A 81 -4.56 25.12 -4.67
C GLY A 81 -4.28 24.05 -3.61
N ILE A 82 -4.80 22.84 -3.81
CA ILE A 82 -4.67 21.71 -2.88
C ILE A 82 -3.79 20.63 -3.53
N SER A 83 -2.71 20.27 -2.85
CA SER A 83 -1.79 19.23 -3.31
C SER A 83 -1.43 18.22 -2.24
N ALA A 84 -0.88 17.08 -2.67
CA ALA A 84 -0.29 16.07 -1.80
C ALA A 84 1.12 16.44 -1.29
N GLU A 85 1.63 17.63 -1.63
CA GLU A 85 3.00 18.03 -1.29
C GLU A 85 3.22 18.04 0.23
N GLY A 86 4.30 17.38 0.67
CA GLY A 86 4.63 17.23 2.09
C GLY A 86 3.69 16.31 2.88
N LEU A 87 2.79 15.56 2.22
CA LEU A 87 1.95 14.52 2.83
C LEU A 87 2.65 13.15 2.81
N GLU A 88 3.86 13.12 3.36
CA GLU A 88 4.73 11.95 3.35
C GLU A 88 4.30 10.87 4.36
N ALA A 89 4.82 9.65 4.16
CA ALA A 89 4.70 8.54 5.09
C ALA A 89 3.25 8.14 5.45
N GLY A 90 2.34 8.25 4.49
CA GLY A 90 0.92 7.99 4.64
C GLY A 90 0.14 9.10 5.36
N ALA A 91 0.71 10.30 5.49
CA ALA A 91 -0.05 11.48 5.88
C ALA A 91 -1.11 11.81 4.82
N TYR A 92 -2.16 12.50 5.25
CA TYR A 92 -3.28 12.86 4.40
C TYR A 92 -3.94 14.15 4.86
N ARG A 93 -4.68 14.80 3.96
CA ARG A 93 -5.48 15.99 4.22
C ARG A 93 -6.92 15.75 3.81
N ILE A 94 -7.85 16.19 4.66
CA ILE A 94 -9.28 16.27 4.39
C ILE A 94 -9.63 17.75 4.44
N VAL A 95 -10.08 18.31 3.33
CA VAL A 95 -10.43 19.73 3.24
C VAL A 95 -11.68 19.94 2.40
N SER A 96 -12.57 20.80 2.84
CA SER A 96 -13.81 21.13 2.14
C SER A 96 -13.93 22.62 1.81
N GLY A 97 -14.70 22.90 0.77
CA GLY A 97 -15.23 24.23 0.45
C GLY A 97 -16.75 24.20 0.39
N ASP A 98 -17.36 25.18 -0.25
CA ASP A 98 -18.84 25.33 -0.25
C ASP A 98 -19.57 24.17 -0.96
N HIS A 99 -18.98 23.61 -2.01
CA HIS A 99 -19.58 22.59 -2.87
C HIS A 99 -18.64 21.42 -3.17
N TRP A 100 -17.56 21.27 -2.41
CA TRP A 100 -16.57 20.23 -2.67
C TRP A 100 -15.88 19.74 -1.41
N LEU A 101 -15.36 18.51 -1.50
CA LEU A 101 -14.51 17.85 -0.52
C LEU A 101 -13.28 17.27 -1.23
N VAL A 102 -12.09 17.43 -0.65
CA VAL A 102 -10.85 16.82 -1.14
C VAL A 102 -10.32 15.85 -0.09
N LEU A 103 -10.01 14.63 -0.53
CA LEU A 103 -9.37 13.56 0.25
C LEU A 103 -8.06 13.22 -0.46
N ILE A 104 -6.94 13.68 0.10
CA ILE A 104 -5.66 13.68 -0.62
C ILE A 104 -4.48 13.27 0.27
N GLY A 105 -3.52 12.57 -0.31
CA GLY A 105 -2.21 12.25 0.26
C GLY A 105 -1.28 11.69 -0.81
N ASP A 106 -0.05 11.37 -0.44
CA ASP A 106 0.89 10.71 -1.36
C ASP A 106 0.36 9.32 -1.76
N ASP A 107 0.21 9.09 -3.06
CA ASP A 107 -0.27 7.84 -3.65
C ASP A 107 0.76 7.23 -4.61
N SER A 108 2.05 7.51 -4.36
CA SER A 108 3.19 6.98 -5.11
C SER A 108 3.14 5.45 -5.28
N GLU A 109 3.41 5.02 -6.50
CA GLU A 109 3.32 3.63 -6.94
C GLU A 109 4.67 2.92 -6.84
N PHE A 110 4.74 1.89 -6.00
CA PHE A 110 5.92 1.03 -5.94
C PHE A 110 6.17 0.32 -7.28
N THR A 111 7.40 0.38 -7.78
CA THR A 111 7.83 -0.37 -8.96
C THR A 111 9.00 -1.28 -8.57
N PRO A 112 8.86 -2.61 -8.67
CA PRO A 112 9.96 -3.53 -8.41
C PRO A 112 11.16 -3.24 -9.32
N ILE A 113 12.35 -3.12 -8.72
CA ILE A 113 13.60 -2.99 -9.48
C ILE A 113 14.08 -4.40 -9.89
N PRO A 114 14.32 -4.66 -11.20
CA PRO A 114 14.85 -5.94 -11.65
C PRO A 114 16.26 -6.23 -11.09
N PRO A 115 16.67 -7.50 -10.96
CA PRO A 115 15.89 -8.69 -11.28
C PRO A 115 14.93 -9.03 -10.14
N PHE A 116 13.65 -9.24 -10.48
CA PHE A 116 12.63 -9.73 -9.56
C PHE A 116 11.82 -10.83 -10.22
N ALA A 117 11.32 -11.77 -9.41
CA ALA A 117 10.48 -12.87 -9.87
C ALA A 117 9.01 -12.45 -9.86
N GLN A 118 8.28 -12.74 -10.94
CA GLN A 118 6.85 -12.44 -11.07
C GLN A 118 5.95 -13.42 -10.30
N ASN A 119 6.45 -14.63 -10.07
CA ASN A 119 5.79 -15.74 -9.39
C ASN A 119 6.86 -16.81 -9.02
N ASN A 120 6.45 -17.90 -8.37
CA ASN A 120 7.38 -18.98 -7.97
C ASN A 120 8.15 -19.59 -9.16
N GLY A 121 7.50 -19.79 -10.30
CA GLY A 121 8.11 -20.40 -11.49
C GLY A 121 9.16 -19.51 -12.16
N ASP A 122 9.11 -18.20 -11.90
CA ASP A 122 10.00 -17.20 -12.46
C ASP A 122 11.26 -16.94 -11.60
N ILE A 123 11.33 -17.53 -10.40
CA ILE A 123 12.48 -17.39 -9.49
C ILE A 123 13.81 -17.84 -10.13
N PRO A 124 13.88 -18.95 -10.90
CA PRO A 124 15.13 -19.36 -11.53
C PRO A 124 15.70 -18.30 -12.49
N ARG A 125 14.86 -17.68 -13.33
CA ARG A 125 15.26 -16.61 -14.25
C ARG A 125 15.81 -15.41 -13.49
N ALA A 126 15.03 -14.89 -12.54
CA ALA A 126 15.44 -13.72 -11.75
C ALA A 126 16.73 -13.98 -10.96
N ARG A 127 16.94 -15.22 -10.48
CA ARG A 127 18.17 -15.63 -9.81
C ARG A 127 19.36 -15.65 -10.77
N GLU A 128 19.20 -16.16 -11.99
CA GLU A 128 20.27 -16.18 -12.98
C GLU A 128 20.73 -14.76 -13.34
N GLU A 129 19.78 -13.83 -13.54
CA GLU A 129 20.06 -12.42 -13.75
C GLU A 129 20.79 -11.80 -12.56
N TRP A 130 20.33 -12.09 -11.34
CA TRP A 130 20.99 -11.63 -10.12
C TRP A 130 22.43 -12.14 -10.01
N GLN A 131 22.69 -13.40 -10.33
CA GLN A 131 24.04 -13.98 -10.28
C GLN A 131 24.99 -13.32 -11.29
N LYS A 132 24.49 -12.91 -12.46
CA LYS A 132 25.25 -12.12 -13.44
C LYS A 132 25.63 -10.75 -12.88
N ILE A 133 24.69 -10.08 -12.20
CA ILE A 133 24.92 -8.76 -11.59
C ILE A 133 25.88 -8.86 -10.41
N ALA A 134 25.66 -9.82 -9.51
CA ALA A 134 26.52 -10.02 -8.35
C ALA A 134 27.90 -10.60 -8.71
N GLY A 135 28.01 -11.28 -9.85
CA GLY A 135 29.21 -11.97 -10.32
C GLY A 135 29.59 -13.17 -9.45
N ALA A 136 28.61 -13.83 -8.82
CA ALA A 136 28.78 -14.95 -7.90
C ALA A 136 27.48 -15.77 -7.80
N PRO A 137 27.51 -17.06 -7.43
CA PRO A 137 26.34 -17.93 -7.38
C PRO A 137 25.41 -17.69 -6.17
N TYR A 138 25.30 -16.44 -5.70
CA TYR A 138 24.45 -16.10 -4.56
C TYR A 138 22.97 -16.34 -4.87
N GLY A 139 22.18 -16.59 -3.82
CA GLY A 139 20.72 -16.61 -3.95
C GLY A 139 20.12 -15.20 -4.11
N LEU A 140 18.91 -15.18 -4.68
CA LEU A 140 18.14 -13.95 -4.94
C LEU A 140 17.62 -13.35 -3.61
N PRO A 141 18.01 -12.13 -3.23
CA PRO A 141 17.68 -11.51 -1.94
C PRO A 141 16.19 -11.48 -1.59
N ASN A 142 15.35 -11.09 -2.54
CA ASN A 142 13.91 -10.91 -2.31
C ASN A 142 13.07 -11.75 -3.29
N ALA A 143 13.35 -13.05 -3.34
CA ALA A 143 12.65 -13.98 -4.23
C ALA A 143 11.13 -14.02 -4.03
N GLY A 144 10.64 -13.56 -2.87
CA GLY A 144 9.22 -13.49 -2.55
C GLY A 144 8.57 -12.12 -2.71
N LEU A 145 9.21 -11.15 -3.36
CA LEU A 145 8.69 -9.78 -3.50
C LEU A 145 7.28 -9.75 -4.12
N TYR A 146 7.02 -10.58 -5.14
CA TYR A 146 5.70 -10.68 -5.79
C TYR A 146 4.56 -11.05 -4.84
N LYS A 147 4.85 -11.62 -3.66
CA LYS A 147 3.84 -11.94 -2.64
C LYS A 147 3.26 -10.69 -1.98
N ASN A 148 3.87 -9.52 -2.16
CA ASN A 148 3.31 -8.24 -1.71
C ASN A 148 2.27 -7.67 -2.67
N ARG A 149 2.07 -8.29 -3.84
CA ARG A 149 1.11 -7.86 -4.85
C ARG A 149 -0.24 -8.54 -4.65
N LEU A 150 -1.24 -7.76 -4.24
CA LEU A 150 -2.64 -8.14 -4.21
C LEU A 150 -3.29 -7.88 -5.57
N ARG A 151 -4.08 -8.84 -6.05
CA ARG A 151 -4.85 -8.69 -7.29
C ARG A 151 -6.32 -8.53 -6.96
N LEU A 152 -6.87 -7.38 -7.31
CA LEU A 152 -8.29 -7.06 -7.17
C LEU A 152 -8.97 -7.06 -8.55
N PRO A 153 -10.32 -7.13 -8.62
CA PRO A 153 -11.06 -6.98 -9.86
C PRO A 153 -10.64 -5.70 -10.62
N GLY A 154 -10.39 -5.82 -11.93
CA GLY A 154 -9.90 -4.71 -12.75
C GLY A 154 -10.89 -3.56 -12.95
N ASP A 155 -12.18 -3.78 -12.70
CA ASP A 155 -13.23 -2.76 -12.75
C ASP A 155 -13.35 -1.94 -11.45
N LEU A 156 -12.71 -2.38 -10.36
CA LEU A 156 -12.78 -1.71 -9.07
C LEU A 156 -12.33 -0.25 -9.17
N GLY A 157 -13.21 0.66 -8.73
CA GLY A 157 -12.92 2.10 -8.68
C GLY A 157 -12.76 2.76 -10.04
N LYS A 158 -13.25 2.15 -11.13
CA LYS A 158 -13.25 2.80 -12.44
C LYS A 158 -14.36 3.86 -12.53
N PRO A 159 -14.14 4.92 -13.34
CA PRO A 159 -15.20 5.82 -13.74
C PRO A 159 -16.36 5.09 -14.43
N GLU A 160 -17.57 5.62 -14.29
CA GLU A 160 -18.75 5.08 -14.96
C GLU A 160 -18.57 5.03 -16.48
N GLY A 161 -18.94 3.91 -17.09
CA GLY A 161 -18.80 3.69 -18.53
C GLY A 161 -17.38 3.32 -19.00
N ALA A 162 -16.38 3.27 -18.12
CA ALA A 162 -15.04 2.81 -18.49
C ALA A 162 -15.04 1.30 -18.86
N THR A 163 -14.28 0.94 -19.89
CA THR A 163 -14.16 -0.46 -20.32
C THR A 163 -13.20 -1.22 -19.42
N THR A 164 -13.53 -2.48 -19.12
CA THR A 164 -12.65 -3.42 -18.40
C THR A 164 -12.28 -4.58 -19.30
N GLU A 165 -10.98 -4.81 -19.46
CA GLU A 165 -10.48 -5.90 -20.28
C GLU A 165 -10.73 -7.25 -19.61
N LYS A 166 -10.81 -8.30 -20.43
CA LYS A 166 -10.96 -9.67 -19.93
C LYS A 166 -9.70 -10.05 -19.12
N ASN A 167 -9.89 -10.40 -17.85
CA ASN A 167 -8.85 -10.70 -16.86
C ASN A 167 -8.01 -9.48 -16.41
N GLU A 168 -8.49 -8.26 -16.64
CA GLU A 168 -7.87 -7.08 -16.03
C GLU A 168 -7.90 -7.20 -14.51
N THR A 169 -6.80 -6.82 -13.85
CA THR A 169 -6.69 -6.79 -12.40
C THR A 169 -6.12 -5.45 -11.95
N LEU A 170 -6.66 -4.90 -10.88
CA LEU A 170 -6.03 -3.80 -10.14
C LEU A 170 -4.98 -4.38 -9.19
N GLU A 171 -3.70 -4.20 -9.49
CA GLU A 171 -2.59 -4.79 -8.74
C GLU A 171 -2.05 -3.87 -7.64
N ILE A 172 -2.57 -3.98 -6.42
CA ILE A 172 -2.13 -3.19 -5.27
C ILE A 172 -0.92 -3.83 -4.61
N TRP A 173 0.15 -3.07 -4.40
CA TRP A 173 1.32 -3.52 -3.65
C TRP A 173 1.25 -3.05 -2.20
N GLY A 174 1.62 -3.92 -1.27
CA GLY A 174 1.77 -3.53 0.15
C GLY A 174 2.84 -2.47 0.40
N LEU A 175 3.64 -2.17 -0.63
CA LEU A 175 4.71 -1.18 -0.67
C LEU A 175 4.27 0.16 -1.29
N ASP A 176 3.03 0.26 -1.80
CA ASP A 176 2.51 1.52 -2.32
C ASP A 176 2.29 2.54 -1.21
N GLU A 177 2.40 3.82 -1.56
CA GLU A 177 1.80 4.88 -0.75
C GLU A 177 0.29 4.91 -0.96
N ARG A 178 -0.41 5.28 0.10
CA ARG A 178 -1.87 5.15 0.24
C ARG A 178 -2.47 6.36 0.96
N GLY A 179 -1.91 7.55 0.74
CA GLY A 179 -2.31 8.76 1.42
C GLY A 179 -3.77 9.11 1.21
N SER A 180 -4.28 9.07 -0.03
CA SER A 180 -5.69 9.38 -0.30
C SER A 180 -6.63 8.29 0.23
N PHE A 181 -6.21 7.03 0.20
CA PHE A 181 -6.93 5.93 0.88
C PHE A 181 -7.02 6.17 2.39
N ASN A 182 -5.94 6.66 3.03
CA ASN A 182 -5.97 7.04 4.43
C ASN A 182 -6.90 8.24 4.68
N GLY A 183 -6.98 9.19 3.74
CA GLY A 183 -7.94 10.29 3.75
C GLY A 183 -9.40 9.82 3.71
N VAL A 184 -9.72 8.88 2.82
CA VAL A 184 -11.01 8.19 2.79
C VAL A 184 -11.29 7.50 4.12
N CYS A 185 -10.35 6.72 4.64
CA CYS A 185 -10.50 6.07 5.94
C CYS A 185 -10.69 7.06 7.09
N GLY A 186 -10.04 8.23 7.04
CA GLY A 186 -10.19 9.31 8.00
C GLY A 186 -11.60 9.88 8.00
N LEU A 187 -12.18 10.14 6.82
CA LEU A 187 -13.57 10.57 6.67
C LEU A 187 -14.54 9.50 7.19
N LEU A 188 -14.36 8.24 6.77
CA LEU A 188 -15.22 7.14 7.18
C LEU A 188 -15.23 6.94 8.71
N ARG A 189 -14.07 7.08 9.38
CA ARG A 189 -14.00 7.07 10.84
C ARG A 189 -14.81 8.19 11.49
N ARG A 190 -14.84 9.39 10.90
CA ARG A 190 -15.65 10.51 11.40
C ARG A 190 -17.14 10.21 11.27
N LEU A 191 -17.55 9.55 10.19
CA LEU A 191 -18.94 9.11 10.01
C LEU A 191 -19.34 8.02 10.99
N GLY A 192 -18.37 7.31 11.58
CA GLY A 192 -18.59 6.30 12.62
C GLY A 192 -18.09 4.90 12.27
N VAL A 193 -17.51 4.71 11.08
CA VAL A 193 -17.00 3.41 10.65
C VAL A 193 -15.82 2.96 11.51
N ARG A 194 -15.78 1.68 11.89
CA ARG A 194 -14.66 1.05 12.60
C ARG A 194 -14.31 -0.30 11.99
N TRP A 195 -13.02 -0.64 12.03
CA TRP A 195 -12.46 -1.92 11.59
C TRP A 195 -11.63 -2.53 12.71
N TYR A 196 -12.11 -3.59 13.33
CA TYR A 196 -11.47 -4.27 14.46
C TYR A 196 -10.77 -5.57 14.04
N LEU A 197 -11.27 -6.26 13.02
CA LEU A 197 -10.77 -7.53 12.50
C LEU A 197 -10.95 -7.58 10.97
N PRO A 198 -10.28 -8.48 10.24
CA PRO A 198 -10.54 -8.71 8.82
C PRO A 198 -11.97 -9.15 8.52
N GLY A 199 -12.53 -8.61 7.43
CA GLY A 199 -13.84 -8.97 6.90
C GLY A 199 -15.02 -8.41 7.70
N GLU A 200 -16.24 -8.75 7.28
CA GLU A 200 -17.49 -8.17 7.78
C GLU A 200 -17.67 -8.28 9.30
N LEU A 201 -17.21 -9.37 9.92
CA LEU A 201 -17.32 -9.58 11.37
C LEU A 201 -16.54 -8.53 12.19
N GLY A 202 -15.50 -7.93 11.60
CA GLY A 202 -14.70 -6.89 12.25
C GLY A 202 -15.20 -5.48 12.00
N GLU A 203 -16.24 -5.29 11.20
CA GLU A 203 -16.72 -3.99 10.78
C GLU A 203 -17.87 -3.49 11.65
N VAL A 204 -17.81 -2.20 12.02
CA VAL A 204 -18.94 -1.46 12.55
C VAL A 204 -19.26 -0.35 11.59
N VAL A 205 -20.46 -0.39 11.00
CA VAL A 205 -20.93 0.60 10.02
C VAL A 205 -22.20 1.26 10.56
N PRO A 206 -22.24 2.59 10.69
CA PRO A 206 -23.44 3.30 11.12
C PRO A 206 -24.48 3.32 10.00
N THR A 207 -25.74 3.53 10.36
CA THR A 207 -26.83 3.76 9.40
C THR A 207 -27.22 5.23 9.43
N LEU A 208 -26.96 5.95 8.34
CA LEU A 208 -27.27 7.38 8.19
C LEU A 208 -27.90 7.60 6.81
N ASN A 209 -29.19 7.97 6.76
CA ASN A 209 -29.82 8.28 5.47
C ASN A 209 -29.43 9.68 4.93
N THR A 210 -28.71 10.49 5.71
CA THR A 210 -28.25 11.83 5.31
C THR A 210 -26.81 11.99 5.77
N ILE A 211 -25.95 12.43 4.85
CA ILE A 211 -24.53 12.68 5.12
C ILE A 211 -24.26 14.14 4.72
N GLU A 212 -23.90 14.96 5.70
CA GLU A 212 -23.55 16.36 5.49
C GLU A 212 -22.13 16.49 4.92
N LEU A 213 -21.89 17.52 4.12
CA LEU A 213 -20.53 17.97 3.79
C LEU A 213 -19.92 18.59 5.06
N PRO A 214 -18.88 18.00 5.65
CA PRO A 214 -18.26 18.58 6.84
C PRO A 214 -17.57 19.89 6.49
N THR A 215 -17.60 20.88 7.38
CA THR A 215 -16.66 22.02 7.34
C THR A 215 -15.34 21.58 7.96
N ILE A 216 -14.32 21.34 7.16
CA ILE A 216 -13.05 20.76 7.61
C ILE A 216 -11.87 21.27 6.78
N ASP A 217 -10.74 21.51 7.44
CA ASP A 217 -9.41 21.60 6.83
C ASP A 217 -8.42 21.00 7.82
N GLU A 218 -8.15 19.70 7.67
CA GLU A 218 -7.33 18.95 8.61
C GLU A 218 -6.29 18.13 7.87
N THR A 219 -5.05 18.23 8.35
CA THR A 219 -3.95 17.36 7.92
C THR A 219 -3.59 16.41 9.06
N VAL A 220 -3.65 15.11 8.80
CA VAL A 220 -3.26 14.07 9.74
C VAL A 220 -1.89 13.53 9.35
N ARG A 221 -0.96 13.57 10.31
CA ARG A 221 0.42 13.08 10.15
C ARG A 221 0.65 11.92 11.11
N PRO A 222 0.89 10.68 10.62
CA PRO A 222 1.25 9.57 11.48
C PRO A 222 2.57 9.86 12.24
N ASP A 223 2.61 9.57 13.54
CA ASP A 223 3.81 9.82 14.37
C ASP A 223 5.01 8.94 13.98
N PHE A 224 4.74 7.74 13.47
CA PHE A 224 5.76 6.78 13.05
C PHE A 224 5.71 6.63 11.53
N PRO A 225 6.80 6.88 10.78
CA PRO A 225 6.80 6.73 9.33
C PRO A 225 6.73 5.26 8.88
N LEU A 226 7.18 4.33 9.72
CA LEU A 226 7.07 2.89 9.51
C LEU A 226 6.01 2.30 10.44
N ARG A 227 5.02 1.62 9.88
CA ARG A 227 3.89 1.00 10.63
C ARG A 227 3.63 -0.38 10.05
N GLN A 228 4.62 -1.24 10.19
CA GLN A 228 4.70 -2.52 9.49
C GLN A 228 4.42 -3.71 10.41
N PHE A 229 3.59 -4.63 9.91
CA PHE A 229 3.49 -5.99 10.41
C PHE A 229 4.08 -6.97 9.40
N ASN A 230 4.38 -8.20 9.82
CA ASN A 230 4.84 -9.25 8.90
C ASN A 230 3.66 -9.89 8.14
N PHE A 231 3.06 -9.12 7.22
CA PHE A 231 2.06 -9.60 6.27
C PHE A 231 2.48 -9.24 4.85
N ARG A 232 2.18 -10.12 3.90
CA ARG A 232 2.31 -9.84 2.46
C ARG A 232 0.94 -9.92 1.82
N PHE A 233 0.51 -8.84 1.18
CA PHE A 233 -0.89 -8.69 0.77
C PHE A 233 -1.36 -9.81 -0.15
N GLY A 234 -0.54 -10.20 -1.14
CA GLY A 234 -0.86 -11.29 -2.07
C GLY A 234 -0.99 -12.68 -1.44
N THR A 235 -0.51 -12.87 -0.20
CA THR A 235 -0.67 -14.13 0.54
C THR A 235 -1.67 -14.05 1.69
N ALA A 236 -1.91 -12.87 2.24
CA ALA A 236 -2.81 -12.67 3.37
C ALA A 236 -4.30 -12.69 2.96
N GLY A 237 -4.58 -12.53 1.66
CA GLY A 237 -5.94 -12.44 1.11
C GLY A 237 -6.48 -11.01 1.14
N VAL A 238 -7.61 -10.80 0.46
CA VAL A 238 -8.23 -9.48 0.30
C VAL A 238 -8.61 -8.88 1.66
N ASP A 239 -9.40 -9.60 2.46
CA ASP A 239 -9.92 -9.10 3.74
C ASP A 239 -8.82 -8.65 4.70
N THR A 240 -7.79 -9.47 4.88
CA THR A 240 -6.66 -9.14 5.76
C THR A 240 -5.86 -7.96 5.22
N SER A 241 -5.69 -7.87 3.89
CA SER A 241 -4.96 -6.77 3.27
C SER A 241 -5.72 -5.46 3.38
N MET A 242 -7.03 -5.47 3.13
CA MET A 242 -7.90 -4.30 3.29
C MET A 242 -7.91 -3.84 4.75
N TRP A 243 -8.07 -4.76 5.71
CA TRP A 243 -7.99 -4.45 7.13
C TRP A 243 -6.64 -3.82 7.51
N ALA A 244 -5.52 -4.35 7.02
CA ALA A 244 -4.20 -3.76 7.25
C ALA A 244 -4.10 -2.34 6.66
N MET A 245 -4.70 -2.09 5.49
CA MET A 245 -4.78 -0.75 4.90
C MET A 245 -5.66 0.18 5.73
N HIS A 246 -6.81 -0.27 6.23
CA HIS A 246 -7.67 0.50 7.13
C HIS A 246 -6.94 0.95 8.38
N LEU A 247 -6.12 0.09 8.98
CA LEU A 247 -5.30 0.43 10.14
C LEU A 247 -4.20 1.48 9.85
N GLY A 248 -4.02 1.88 8.59
CA GLY A 248 -2.99 2.83 8.19
C GLY A 248 -1.59 2.23 8.19
N THR A 249 -1.47 0.89 8.09
CA THR A 249 -0.16 0.23 8.00
C THR A 249 0.61 0.74 6.80
N ARG A 250 1.94 0.83 6.95
CA ARG A 250 2.85 1.29 5.92
C ARG A 250 4.17 0.54 6.02
N GLN A 251 4.58 -0.03 4.88
CA GLN A 251 5.90 -0.61 4.69
C GLN A 251 6.78 0.39 3.95
N ASN A 252 8.09 0.32 4.15
CA ASN A 252 9.06 1.09 3.38
C ASN A 252 9.78 0.15 2.42
N GLU A 253 9.64 0.40 1.13
CA GLU A 253 10.20 -0.38 0.02
C GLU A 253 11.73 -0.41 0.00
N LYS A 254 12.38 0.53 0.67
CA LYS A 254 13.84 0.64 0.73
C LYS A 254 14.46 -0.14 1.88
N LEU A 255 13.66 -0.78 2.73
CA LEU A 255 14.13 -1.50 3.91
C LEU A 255 14.01 -3.02 3.74
N GLN A 256 15.14 -3.72 3.81
CA GLN A 256 15.17 -5.18 3.94
C GLN A 256 15.43 -5.57 5.40
N ILE A 257 14.35 -5.88 6.12
CA ILE A 257 14.35 -5.96 7.59
C ILE A 257 14.52 -7.40 8.11
N ALA A 258 14.29 -8.42 7.28
CA ALA A 258 14.31 -9.82 7.72
C ALA A 258 14.97 -10.75 6.69
N HIS A 259 15.63 -11.79 7.21
CA HIS A 259 16.43 -12.77 6.50
C HIS A 259 17.58 -12.16 5.68
N GLY A 260 18.81 -12.61 5.97
CA GLY A 260 20.02 -12.10 5.33
C GLY A 260 20.80 -13.22 4.67
N LEU A 261 21.73 -13.81 5.43
CA LEU A 261 22.73 -14.72 4.89
C LEU A 261 22.14 -16.00 4.32
N SER A 262 20.99 -16.47 4.82
CA SER A 262 20.27 -17.59 4.22
C SER A 262 19.87 -17.33 2.77
N ASN A 263 19.58 -16.08 2.39
CA ASN A 263 19.25 -15.72 1.00
C ASN A 263 20.50 -15.72 0.11
N MET A 264 21.68 -15.52 0.68
CA MET A 264 22.95 -15.60 -0.03
C MET A 264 23.38 -17.05 -0.23
N THR A 265 23.41 -17.84 0.85
CA THR A 265 24.18 -19.09 0.91
C THR A 265 23.37 -20.37 0.75
N ASN A 266 22.05 -20.36 0.97
CA ASN A 266 21.22 -21.56 0.93
C ASN A 266 20.91 -22.03 -0.50
N ASN A 267 21.94 -22.44 -1.23
CA ASN A 267 21.84 -23.09 -2.52
C ASN A 267 23.00 -24.06 -2.75
N GLU A 268 22.78 -25.07 -3.59
CA GLU A 268 23.74 -26.16 -3.80
C GLU A 268 25.05 -25.69 -4.45
N ALA A 269 25.00 -24.69 -5.34
CA ALA A 269 26.19 -24.18 -6.01
C ALA A 269 27.14 -23.48 -5.03
N VAL A 270 26.61 -22.71 -4.07
CA VAL A 270 27.41 -22.10 -3.00
C VAL A 270 28.01 -23.16 -2.09
N PHE A 271 27.23 -24.17 -1.67
CA PHE A 271 27.77 -25.24 -0.83
C PHE A 271 28.86 -26.06 -1.53
N ALA A 272 28.68 -26.36 -2.83
CA ALA A 272 29.67 -27.10 -3.61
C ALA A 272 30.98 -26.31 -3.78
N ALA A 273 30.88 -24.99 -3.96
CA ALA A 273 32.05 -24.12 -4.12
C ALA A 273 32.75 -23.79 -2.79
N HIS A 274 31.98 -23.66 -1.71
CA HIS A 274 32.44 -23.14 -0.42
C HIS A 274 31.89 -23.93 0.78
N PRO A 275 32.16 -25.24 0.90
CA PRO A 275 31.64 -26.05 2.01
C PRO A 275 32.14 -25.55 3.38
N GLU A 276 33.30 -24.89 3.43
CA GLU A 276 33.89 -24.30 4.64
C GLU A 276 33.18 -23.06 5.18
N TRP A 277 32.28 -22.45 4.41
CA TRP A 277 31.41 -21.38 4.90
C TRP A 277 30.32 -21.88 5.84
N PHE A 278 30.03 -23.18 5.83
CA PHE A 278 28.98 -23.78 6.64
C PHE A 278 29.53 -24.30 7.98
N ALA A 279 28.72 -24.21 9.03
CA ALA A 279 29.10 -24.64 10.37
C ALA A 279 29.45 -26.14 10.39
N LEU A 280 30.37 -26.54 11.26
CA LEU A 280 30.77 -27.94 11.43
C LEU A 280 30.07 -28.53 12.67
N TYR A 281 29.11 -29.44 12.47
CA TYR A 281 28.45 -30.19 13.54
C TYR A 281 28.78 -31.68 13.43
N GLY A 282 29.33 -32.26 14.51
CA GLY A 282 29.64 -33.70 14.54
C GLY A 282 30.57 -34.16 13.40
N GLY A 283 31.48 -33.30 12.95
CA GLY A 283 32.38 -33.57 11.83
C GLY A 283 31.78 -33.41 10.43
N LYS A 284 30.53 -32.91 10.31
CA LYS A 284 29.85 -32.67 9.03
C LYS A 284 29.48 -31.21 8.87
N ARG A 285 29.59 -30.69 7.64
CA ARG A 285 29.13 -29.33 7.32
C ARG A 285 27.61 -29.28 7.34
N ASP A 286 27.07 -28.23 7.96
CA ASP A 286 25.63 -28.04 8.11
C ASP A 286 25.01 -27.53 6.81
N PHE A 287 24.65 -28.44 5.93
CA PHE A 287 23.94 -28.11 4.71
C PHE A 287 22.90 -29.17 4.36
N LYS A 288 21.70 -28.69 4.02
CA LYS A 288 20.62 -29.49 3.46
C LYS A 288 19.94 -28.67 2.36
N PRO A 289 19.87 -29.18 1.11
CA PRO A 289 19.20 -28.47 0.02
C PRO A 289 17.79 -28.00 0.42
N GLY A 290 17.51 -26.72 0.15
CA GLY A 290 16.22 -26.09 0.44
C GLY A 290 15.99 -25.74 1.92
N ASN A 291 16.93 -26.01 2.83
CA ASN A 291 16.79 -25.66 4.25
C ASN A 291 17.44 -24.31 4.56
N SER A 292 16.63 -23.28 4.80
CA SER A 292 17.12 -21.92 5.12
C SER A 292 17.76 -21.77 6.50
N LYS A 293 17.78 -22.83 7.30
CA LYS A 293 18.27 -22.82 8.70
C LYS A 293 19.71 -23.32 8.86
N CYS A 294 20.36 -23.72 7.76
CA CYS A 294 21.74 -24.20 7.75
C CYS A 294 22.68 -23.12 8.29
N GLN A 295 23.35 -23.38 9.41
CA GLN A 295 24.20 -22.42 10.10
C GLN A 295 25.56 -22.25 9.43
N LEU A 296 26.17 -21.08 9.62
CA LEU A 296 27.39 -20.65 8.94
C LEU A 296 28.59 -20.59 9.90
N CYS A 297 29.79 -20.69 9.34
CA CYS A 297 31.07 -20.58 10.03
C CYS A 297 31.52 -19.11 10.06
N TYR A 298 31.09 -18.34 11.06
CA TYR A 298 31.38 -16.89 11.15
C TYR A 298 32.85 -16.54 11.38
N SER A 299 33.71 -17.52 11.68
CA SER A 299 35.16 -17.34 11.75
C SER A 299 35.85 -17.48 10.38
N ASN A 300 35.09 -17.69 9.29
CA ASN A 300 35.64 -17.80 7.94
C ASN A 300 35.78 -16.40 7.30
N ASP A 301 37.02 -15.99 7.03
CA ASP A 301 37.33 -14.67 6.46
C ASP A 301 36.83 -14.48 5.02
N GLU A 302 36.67 -15.55 4.25
CA GLU A 302 36.12 -15.49 2.90
C GLU A 302 34.61 -15.25 2.95
N LEU A 303 33.88 -15.97 3.81
CA LEU A 303 32.44 -15.75 4.04
C LEU A 303 32.16 -14.31 4.44
N PHE A 304 32.98 -13.71 5.33
CA PHE A 304 32.84 -12.31 5.71
C PHE A 304 33.00 -11.38 4.50
N ARG A 305 34.04 -11.56 3.70
CA ARG A 305 34.30 -10.73 2.51
C ARG A 305 33.18 -10.85 1.47
N GLU A 306 32.70 -12.06 1.22
CA GLU A 306 31.63 -12.33 0.26
C GLU A 306 30.27 -11.84 0.78
N THR A 307 30.04 -11.86 2.09
CA THR A 307 28.88 -11.21 2.72
C THR A 307 28.88 -9.70 2.46
N VAL A 308 30.03 -9.03 2.63
CA VAL A 308 30.16 -7.59 2.33
C VAL A 308 29.90 -7.32 0.85
N ARG A 309 30.43 -8.16 -0.06
CA ARG A 309 30.16 -8.06 -1.50
C ARG A 309 28.67 -8.24 -1.82
N TYR A 310 28.02 -9.23 -1.24
CA TYR A 310 26.58 -9.48 -1.40
C TYR A 310 25.72 -8.32 -0.88
N ALA A 311 26.06 -7.75 0.28
CA ALA A 311 25.38 -6.59 0.84
C ALA A 311 25.49 -5.36 -0.07
N ARG A 312 26.70 -5.08 -0.60
CA ARG A 312 26.92 -3.96 -1.52
C ARG A 312 26.15 -4.14 -2.83
N ALA A 313 26.20 -5.33 -3.43
CA ALA A 313 25.46 -5.62 -4.64
C ALA A 313 23.94 -5.40 -4.47
N GLN A 314 23.38 -5.70 -3.29
CA GLN A 314 21.97 -5.46 -2.99
C GLN A 314 21.65 -3.96 -2.90
N LEU A 315 22.47 -3.21 -2.16
CA LEU A 315 22.31 -1.75 -2.03
C LEU A 315 22.41 -1.05 -3.39
N ASP A 316 23.40 -1.44 -4.19
CA ASP A 316 23.66 -0.86 -5.51
C ASP A 316 22.54 -1.21 -6.52
N GLN A 317 22.11 -2.48 -6.56
CA GLN A 317 21.13 -2.93 -7.55
C GLN A 317 19.70 -2.50 -7.24
N PHE A 318 19.28 -2.65 -5.97
CA PHE A 318 17.88 -2.46 -5.57
C PHE A 318 17.63 -1.11 -4.88
N GLN A 319 18.64 -0.24 -4.82
CA GLN A 319 18.55 1.12 -4.24
C GLN A 319 17.96 1.11 -2.82
N LEU A 320 18.36 0.10 -2.03
CA LEU A 320 17.91 -0.07 -0.65
C LEU A 320 18.68 0.88 0.28
N GLU A 321 18.04 1.31 1.36
CA GLU A 321 18.68 2.06 2.44
C GLU A 321 19.25 1.13 3.52
N SER A 322 18.73 -0.10 3.61
CA SER A 322 19.21 -1.11 4.53
C SER A 322 19.08 -2.52 3.96
N VAL A 323 20.06 -3.37 4.26
CA VAL A 323 20.06 -4.80 3.93
C VAL A 323 20.27 -5.63 5.19
N SER A 324 19.54 -6.74 5.30
CA SER A 324 19.71 -7.66 6.43
C SER A 324 20.93 -8.56 6.20
N ILE A 325 21.84 -8.59 7.17
CA ILE A 325 22.95 -9.55 7.24
C ILE A 325 22.72 -10.59 8.35
N MET A 326 21.45 -10.80 8.71
CA MET A 326 21.06 -11.71 9.79
C MET A 326 21.57 -13.14 9.50
N PRO A 327 22.09 -13.84 10.52
CA PRO A 327 22.27 -15.28 10.52
C PRO A 327 21.04 -16.06 10.00
N PRO A 328 21.24 -17.26 9.45
CA PRO A 328 20.15 -18.21 9.24
C PRO A 328 19.36 -18.45 10.53
N ASP A 329 18.03 -18.53 10.42
CA ASP A 329 17.13 -18.67 11.57
C ASP A 329 17.54 -19.85 12.49
N GLY A 330 17.47 -19.64 13.81
CA GLY A 330 17.89 -20.60 14.83
C GLY A 330 16.81 -21.59 15.31
N TYR A 331 15.63 -21.64 14.68
CA TYR A 331 14.56 -22.55 15.09
C TYR A 331 14.91 -24.00 14.71
N THR A 332 15.54 -24.73 15.62
CA THR A 332 15.70 -26.20 15.53
C THR A 332 14.37 -26.90 15.71
#